data_AF-A0A7G7ST92-F1
#
_entry.id   AF-A0A7G7ST92-F1
#
_cell.length_a   1.000
_cell.length_b   1.000
_cell.length_c   1.000
_cell.angle_alpha   90.00
_cell.angle_beta   90.00
_cell.angle_gamma   90.00
#
_symmetry.space_group_name_H-M   'P 1'
#
loop_
_entity.id
_entity.type
_entity.pdbx_description
1 polymer ?
#
loop_
_entity_poly.entity_id
_entity_poly.type
_entity_poly.pdbx_seq_one_letter_code
_entity_poly.pdbx_strand_id
1 'polypeptide(L)'
;MALLEDRTAVFIIRIWCERGDADSALGEWRGSVEHVQTGERRFFRHLEHALAFMQPHLQGIGIDGRQRFWEHIAAAIDPEPGDGAALEAVAVPVTVSPPRPRKRR
;
A
#
# COMPACT_ATOMS: atom_id res chain seq x y z
N MET A 1 -24.43 -9.21 -11.99
CA MET A 1 -22.98 -9.34 -11.78
C MET A 1 -22.55 -8.15 -10.92
N ALA A 2 -22.49 -8.28 -9.59
CA ALA A 2 -22.21 -7.10 -8.72
C ALA A 2 -21.76 -7.41 -7.27
N LEU A 3 -21.45 -8.65 -6.87
CA LEU A 3 -21.26 -8.94 -5.43
C LEU A 3 -19.89 -8.55 -4.86
N LEU A 4 -18.87 -8.43 -5.72
CA LEU A 4 -17.51 -8.06 -5.29
C LEU A 4 -17.31 -6.54 -5.26
N GLU A 5 -17.94 -5.80 -6.18
CA GLU A 5 -17.80 -4.34 -6.26
C GLU A 5 -18.44 -3.65 -5.05
N ASP A 6 -19.59 -4.13 -4.58
CA ASP A 6 -20.31 -3.56 -3.43
C ASP A 6 -19.60 -3.79 -2.07
N ARG A 7 -18.61 -4.68 -2.02
CA ARG A 7 -17.86 -5.03 -0.79
C ARG A 7 -16.37 -4.74 -0.88
N THR A 8 -15.94 -3.95 -1.87
CA THR A 8 -14.53 -3.62 -2.07
C THR A 8 -14.33 -2.11 -2.07
N ALA A 9 -13.31 -1.64 -1.35
CA ALA A 9 -12.81 -0.28 -1.40
C ALA A 9 -11.35 -0.31 -1.88
N VAL A 10 -10.99 0.53 -2.86
CA VAL A 10 -9.64 0.58 -3.42
C VAL A 10 -9.02 1.93 -3.10
N PHE A 11 -7.83 1.90 -2.51
CA PHE A 11 -7.08 3.09 -2.15
C PHE A 11 -5.71 3.09 -2.82
N ILE A 12 -5.26 4.27 -3.24
CA ILE A 12 -3.88 4.50 -3.65
C ILE A 12 -3.24 5.41 -2.60
N ILE A 13 -2.21 4.91 -1.91
CA ILE A 13 -1.42 5.69 -0.97
C ILE A 13 -0.05 5.95 -1.59
N ARG A 14 0.35 7.21 -1.65
CA ARG A 14 1.70 7.64 -2.04
C ARG A 14 2.37 8.28 -0.84
N ILE A 15 3.61 7.92 -0.56
CA ILE A 15 4.43 8.50 0.52
C ILE A 15 5.77 8.92 -0.09
N TRP A 16 6.21 10.14 0.18
CA TRP A 16 7.48 10.69 -0.30
C TRP A 16 8.11 11.58 0.76
N CYS A 17 9.44 11.73 0.68
CA CYS A 17 10.20 12.66 1.50
C CYS A 17 10.56 13.88 0.64
N GLU A 18 10.11 15.06 1.04
CA GLU A 18 10.58 16.33 0.46
C GLU A 18 11.91 16.69 1.12
N ARG A 19 12.99 16.70 0.34
CA ARG A 19 14.29 17.19 0.81
C ARG A 19 14.23 18.72 0.89
N GLY A 20 14.59 19.28 2.03
CA GLY A 20 14.83 20.72 2.13
C GLY A 20 16.12 21.10 1.39
N ASP A 21 16.15 22.32 0.84
CA ASP A 21 17.23 22.84 -0.02
C ASP A 21 18.54 23.15 0.74
N ALA A 22 18.53 23.03 2.06
CA ALA A 22 19.67 23.28 2.93
C ALA A 22 20.10 22.00 3.65
N ASP A 23 21.42 21.81 3.78
CA ASP A 23 22.17 20.69 4.38
C ASP A 23 21.78 20.34 5.85
N SER A 24 20.74 20.97 6.41
CA SER A 24 20.24 20.77 7.77
C SER A 24 18.70 20.78 7.89
N ALA A 25 17.96 20.91 6.78
CA ALA A 25 16.51 20.75 6.82
C ALA A 25 16.16 19.26 6.83
N LEU A 26 15.74 18.75 7.99
CA LEU A 26 15.18 17.40 8.11
C LEU A 26 14.12 17.22 7.02
N GLY A 27 14.30 16.23 6.16
CA GLY A 27 13.36 15.96 5.07
C GLY A 27 11.94 15.75 5.63
N GLU A 28 10.96 16.44 5.05
CA GLU A 28 9.58 16.35 5.50
C GLU A 28 8.89 15.19 4.77
N TRP A 29 8.47 14.18 5.52
CA TRP A 29 7.63 13.12 4.98
C TRP A 29 6.22 13.63 4.71
N ARG A 30 5.74 13.36 3.51
CA ARG A 30 4.39 13.69 3.06
C ARG A 30 3.75 12.48 2.40
N GLY A 31 2.43 12.52 2.33
CA GLY A 31 1.67 11.51 1.65
C GLY A 31 0.41 12.03 1.00
N SER A 32 -0.16 11.19 0.15
CA SER A 32 -1.51 11.36 -0.36
C SER A 32 -2.23 10.02 -0.33
N VAL A 33 -3.53 10.07 -0.07
CA VAL A 33 -4.44 8.93 -0.15
C VAL A 33 -5.57 9.29 -1.11
N GLU A 34 -5.93 8.36 -1.97
CA GLU A 34 -7.00 8.51 -2.95
C GLU A 34 -7.92 7.29 -2.88
N HIS A 35 -9.23 7.53 -2.77
CA HIS A 35 -10.23 6.47 -2.87
C HIS A 35 -10.71 6.38 -4.32
N VAL A 36 -10.32 5.30 -5.00
CA VAL A 36 -10.44 5.14 -6.47
C VAL A 36 -11.89 5.24 -6.93
N GLN A 37 -12.83 4.63 -6.21
CA GLN A 37 -14.24 4.61 -6.59
C GLN A 37 -14.87 6.03 -6.59
N THR A 38 -14.44 6.90 -5.68
CA THR A 38 -14.97 8.28 -5.57
C THR A 38 -14.12 9.33 -6.28
N GLY A 39 -12.84 9.03 -6.52
CA GLY A 39 -11.85 10.01 -6.95
C GLY A 39 -11.42 11.01 -5.87
N GLU A 40 -11.96 10.93 -4.63
CA GLU A 40 -11.55 11.81 -3.54
C GLU A 40 -10.09 11.55 -3.17
N ARG A 41 -9.30 12.62 -3.08
CA ARG A 41 -7.89 12.57 -2.72
C ARG A 41 -7.60 13.57 -1.59
N ARG A 42 -6.81 13.14 -0.61
CA ARG A 42 -6.30 14.00 0.47
C ARG A 42 -4.80 13.87 0.61
N PHE A 43 -4.16 14.98 0.98
CA PHE A 43 -2.75 15.04 1.35
C PHE A 43 -2.61 14.98 2.87
N PHE A 44 -1.55 14.36 3.36
CA PHE A 44 -1.28 14.23 4.79
C PHE A 44 0.21 14.33 5.10
N ARG A 45 0.50 14.67 6.36
CA ARG A 45 1.85 14.65 6.95
C ARG A 45 2.01 13.55 8.00
N HIS A 46 0.88 13.09 8.56
CA HIS A 46 0.85 12.05 9.57
C HIS A 46 -0.01 10.89 9.08
N LEU A 47 0.43 9.65 9.33
CA LEU A 47 -0.17 8.44 8.77
C LEU A 47 -1.60 8.22 9.28
N GLU A 48 -1.91 8.66 10.50
CA GLU A 48 -3.25 8.61 11.09
C GLU A 48 -4.30 9.36 10.25
N HIS A 49 -3.90 10.38 9.49
CA HIS A 49 -4.84 11.09 8.60
C HIS A 49 -5.23 10.23 7.39
N ALA A 50 -4.35 9.34 6.91
CA ALA A 50 -4.71 8.37 5.87
C ALA A 50 -5.71 7.35 6.41
N LEU A 51 -5.50 6.87 7.64
CA LEU A 51 -6.42 5.94 8.31
C LEU A 51 -7.79 6.59 8.55
N ALA A 52 -7.82 7.81 9.05
CA ALA A 52 -9.05 8.58 9.27
C ALA A 52 -9.82 8.83 7.96
N PHE A 53 -9.10 9.01 6.85
CA PHE A 53 -9.71 9.12 5.52
C PHE A 53 -10.33 7.80 5.06
N MET A 54 -9.65 6.66 5.24
CA MET A 54 -10.12 5.36 4.79
C MET A 54 -11.32 4.85 5.60
N GLN A 55 -11.38 5.17 6.90
CA GLN A 55 -12.38 4.65 7.84
C GLN A 55 -13.85 4.75 7.38
N PRO A 56 -14.38 5.93 6.97
CA PRO A 56 -15.78 6.02 6.54
C PRO A 56 -16.09 5.17 5.31
N HIS A 57 -15.15 5.03 4.38
CA HIS A 57 -15.32 4.19 3.18
C HIS A 57 -15.37 2.70 3.53
N LEU A 58 -14.54 2.27 4.49
CA LEU A 58 -14.53 0.88 4.98
C LEU A 58 -15.81 0.54 5.76
N GLN A 59 -16.29 1.46 6.59
CA GLN A 59 -17.57 1.32 7.29
C GLN A 59 -18.73 1.22 6.30
N GLY A 60 -18.69 2.01 5.22
CA GLY A 60 -19.70 1.98 4.15
C GLY A 60 -19.85 0.61 3.48
N ILE A 61 -18.79 -0.22 3.45
CA ILE A 61 -18.82 -1.58 2.89
C ILE A 61 -18.98 -2.68 3.96
N GLY A 62 -19.27 -2.30 5.21
CA GLY A 62 -19.52 -3.24 6.31
C GLY A 62 -18.28 -3.71 7.08
N ILE A 63 -17.10 -3.13 6.83
CA ILE A 63 -15.90 -3.36 7.64
C ILE A 63 -15.96 -2.44 8.85
N ASP A 64 -16.33 -2.99 10.01
CA ASP A 64 -16.31 -2.27 11.27
C ASP A 64 -14.85 -2.13 11.74
N GLY A 65 -14.43 -0.92 12.15
CA GLY A 65 -13.05 -0.66 12.59
C GLY A 65 -12.64 -1.45 13.84
N ARG A 66 -13.59 -2.07 14.54
CA ARG A 66 -13.37 -3.02 15.65
C ARG A 66 -13.11 -4.45 15.19
N GLN A 67 -13.50 -4.79 13.96
CA GLN A 67 -13.10 -6.06 13.34
C GLN A 67 -11.65 -5.89 12.91
N ARG A 68 -10.78 -6.56 13.65
CA ARG A 68 -9.31 -6.50 13.65
C ARG A 68 -8.63 -6.90 12.31
N PHE A 69 -9.30 -6.69 11.18
CA PHE A 69 -8.76 -6.94 9.83
C PHE A 69 -7.39 -6.28 9.64
N TRP A 70 -7.22 -5.04 10.10
CA TRP A 70 -5.95 -4.31 10.01
C TRP A 70 -4.86 -4.83 10.97
N GLU A 71 -5.24 -5.39 12.12
CA GLU A 71 -4.26 -6.02 13.04
C GLU A 71 -3.71 -7.34 12.46
N HIS A 72 -4.50 -8.07 11.66
CA HIS A 72 -4.02 -9.26 10.96
C HIS A 72 -3.03 -8.94 9.83
N ILE A 73 -3.17 -7.80 9.16
CA ILE A 73 -2.16 -7.36 8.18
C ILE A 73 -0.86 -6.94 8.89
N ALA A 74 -0.95 -6.24 10.03
CA ALA A 74 0.24 -5.91 10.83
C ALA A 74 1.00 -7.17 11.28
N ALA A 75 0.28 -8.20 11.75
CA ALA A 75 0.88 -9.49 12.12
C ALA A 75 1.48 -10.27 10.93
N ALA A 76 1.03 -10.02 9.70
CA ALA A 76 1.60 -10.62 8.49
C ALA A 76 2.81 -9.85 7.95
N ILE A 77 2.94 -8.55 8.27
CA ILE A 77 4.06 -7.69 7.84
C ILE A 77 5.23 -7.79 8.80
N ASP A 78 4.99 -8.03 10.10
CA ASP A 78 6.00 -8.40 11.10
C ASP A 78 5.76 -9.85 11.55
N PRO A 79 6.29 -10.87 10.84
CA PRO A 79 6.59 -12.12 11.53
C PRO A 79 7.72 -11.81 12.51
N GLU A 80 7.42 -11.83 13.81
CA GLU A 80 8.41 -11.85 14.89
C GLU A 80 9.66 -12.65 14.46
N PRO A 81 10.90 -12.14 14.59
CA PRO A 81 12.09 -12.91 14.33
C PRO A 81 12.31 -13.90 15.49
N GLY A 82 11.47 -14.94 15.54
CA GLY A 82 11.50 -16.01 16.52
C GLY A 82 12.08 -17.29 15.93
N ASP A 83 13.34 -17.53 16.24
CA ASP A 83 14.08 -18.80 16.18
C ASP A 83 14.25 -19.49 14.82
N GLY A 84 15.38 -19.16 14.18
CA GLY A 84 16.37 -20.15 13.80
C GLY A 84 15.90 -21.42 13.07
N ALA A 85 15.40 -21.27 11.85
CA ALA A 85 15.54 -22.32 10.85
C ALA A 85 15.89 -21.67 9.51
N ALA A 86 17.11 -21.93 9.06
CA ALA A 86 17.62 -21.53 7.76
C ALA A 86 16.66 -21.99 6.66
N LEU A 87 15.85 -21.08 6.15
CA LEU A 87 15.16 -21.27 4.88
C LEU A 87 16.19 -20.96 3.79
N GLU A 88 16.84 -22.03 3.31
CA GLU A 88 17.65 -21.99 2.11
C GLU A 88 16.90 -21.24 1.00
N ALA A 89 17.54 -20.19 0.50
CA ALA A 89 17.04 -19.43 -0.64
C ALA A 89 17.01 -20.36 -1.87
N VAL A 90 15.86 -20.97 -2.14
CA VAL A 90 15.58 -21.52 -3.46
C VAL A 90 15.35 -20.34 -4.39
N ALA A 91 16.45 -19.84 -4.96
CA ALA A 91 16.42 -18.89 -6.06
C ALA A 91 15.74 -19.55 -7.25
N VAL A 92 14.46 -19.21 -7.47
CA VAL A 92 13.80 -19.47 -8.75
C VAL A 92 14.35 -18.46 -9.77
N PRO A 93 15.08 -18.90 -10.81
CA PRO A 93 15.57 -17.96 -11.82
C PRO A 93 14.38 -17.50 -12.67
N VAL A 94 14.01 -16.23 -12.54
CA VAL A 94 13.09 -15.58 -13.48
C VAL A 94 13.81 -15.47 -14.83
N THR A 95 13.51 -16.39 -15.74
CA THR A 95 13.97 -16.31 -17.12
C THR A 95 13.21 -15.19 -17.84
N VAL A 96 13.85 -14.04 -18.00
CA VAL A 96 13.37 -12.97 -18.89
C VAL A 96 13.61 -13.42 -20.33
N SER A 97 12.53 -13.68 -21.07
CA SER A 97 12.60 -13.89 -22.52
C SER A 97 12.94 -12.56 -23.22
N PRO A 98 13.89 -12.54 -24.18
CA PRO A 98 14.24 -11.31 -24.89
C PRO A 98 13.11 -10.85 -25.83
N PRO A 99 13.00 -9.53 -26.11
CA PRO A 99 11.96 -8.99 -26.96
C PRO A 99 12.14 -9.42 -28.42
N ARG A 100 11.05 -9.83 -29.07
CA ARG A 100 11.02 -10.22 -30.50
C ARG A 100 11.37 -9.03 -31.42
N PRO A 101 12.18 -9.23 -32.47
CA PRO A 101 12.50 -8.15 -33.41
C PRO A 101 11.29 -7.77 -34.27
N ARG A 102 10.98 -6.47 -34.31
CA ARG A 102 10.00 -5.88 -35.23
C ARG A 102 10.50 -6.01 -36.68
N LYS A 103 9.76 -6.72 -37.53
CA LYS A 103 9.99 -6.73 -38.98
C LYS A 103 9.74 -5.32 -39.54
N ARG A 104 10.78 -4.68 -40.08
CA ARG A 104 10.63 -3.52 -40.96
C ARG A 104 10.01 -3.99 -42.29
N ARG A 105 8.94 -3.30 -42.72
CA ARG A 105 8.38 -3.39 -44.06
C ARG A 105 9.21 -2.54 -45.02
#